data_AF-A0A2Z4ZJW8-F1
#
_entry.id   AF-A0A2Z4ZJW8-F1
#
_cell.length_a   1.000
_cell.length_b   1.000
_cell.length_c   1.000
_cell.angle_alpha   90.00
_cell.angle_beta   90.00
_cell.angle_gamma   90.00
#
_symmetry.space_group_name_H-M   'P 1'
#
loop_
_entity.id
_entity.type
_entity.pdbx_description
1 polymer ?
#
loop_
_entity_poly.entity_id
_entity_poly.type
_entity_poly.pdbx_seq_one_letter_code
_entity_poly.pdbx_strand_id
1 'polypeptide(L)'
;MENIKFLSESGSVIKVAGDAPLEKFLKRHLQGAEFKCAFKPRWSRYEFWTTLATNKYGADVALAGQHGDGIVLIFPQIADKASFIAELLENILPEYMPHLFPDIEKGKWTHLPEYELKRIIELEARKKFVIAEMEKEITIINEEISRCRSENGWLHDLITATGDDLVSAVKLAFFELGFERVADVDEIRDAEGKSRREDLRIEDRDPTLIIDIKGVGGKAGDEDLMQANKHAMINMRELKITTIQGLSIINQQRHLPPLLRDNNEPFRQEILDFAGETGMGLLTTFDLYRIVVNKQKHDWLSDWVKPLLYKHQRITPIPEHYQYIGTVSKVFSEVFGMHILENRVEVGDFLAVEGEIYFEEIEVESIQVNNLDVKSAAVGDPAGFKWPSHAMKLREGMRVYALPKAILHLKAKP
;
A
#
# COMPACT_ATOMS: atom_id res chain seq x y z
N MET A 1 1.61 -42.71 19.25
CA MET A 1 2.01 -42.19 17.92
C MET A 1 0.82 -41.67 17.08
N GLU A 2 -0.24 -41.12 17.70
CA GLU A 2 -1.45 -40.66 16.96
C GLU A 2 -1.38 -39.19 16.50
N ASN A 3 -0.22 -38.53 16.61
CA ASN A 3 -0.11 -37.06 16.64
C ASN A 3 0.65 -36.41 15.46
N ILE A 4 1.22 -37.20 14.54
CA ILE A 4 1.94 -36.70 13.36
C ILE A 4 1.39 -37.40 12.13
N LYS A 5 1.10 -36.65 11.06
CA LYS A 5 0.78 -37.23 9.75
C LYS A 5 2.06 -37.42 8.94
N PHE A 6 2.26 -38.62 8.44
CA PHE A 6 3.37 -38.96 7.55
C PHE A 6 2.99 -38.66 6.10
N LEU A 7 3.88 -38.01 5.39
CA LEU A 7 3.80 -37.81 3.95
C LEU A 7 4.97 -38.58 3.31
N SER A 8 4.64 -39.41 2.32
CA SER A 8 5.66 -40.13 1.54
C SER A 8 6.31 -39.15 0.58
N GLU A 9 7.45 -38.61 0.97
CA GLU A 9 8.23 -37.61 0.23
C GLU A 9 9.72 -37.86 0.47
N SER A 10 10.53 -37.80 -0.58
CA SER A 10 11.97 -38.03 -0.47
C SER A 10 12.80 -36.92 -1.10
N GLY A 11 14.02 -36.74 -0.60
CA GLY A 11 14.96 -35.75 -1.12
C GLY A 11 16.19 -35.59 -0.23
N SER A 12 17.09 -34.70 -0.65
CA SER A 12 18.37 -34.44 0.02
C SER A 12 18.58 -32.95 0.39
N VAL A 13 17.67 -32.06 -0.04
CA VAL A 13 17.76 -30.63 0.28
C VAL A 13 17.04 -30.36 1.60
N ILE A 14 17.82 -30.14 2.66
CA ILE A 14 17.35 -29.95 4.03
C ILE A 14 17.87 -28.61 4.55
N LYS A 15 17.00 -27.80 5.15
CA LYS A 15 17.30 -26.48 5.72
C LYS A 15 16.92 -26.45 7.20
N VAL A 16 17.82 -25.90 8.02
CA VAL A 16 17.59 -25.66 9.45
C VAL A 16 17.47 -24.16 9.66
N ALA A 17 16.34 -23.72 10.20
CA ALA A 17 16.02 -22.29 10.33
C ALA A 17 16.55 -21.65 11.63
N GLY A 18 16.80 -22.43 12.68
CA GLY A 18 17.20 -21.94 14.01
C GLY A 18 18.71 -21.91 14.27
N ASP A 19 19.09 -21.25 15.36
CA ASP A 19 20.49 -21.11 15.85
C ASP A 19 20.67 -21.53 17.31
N ALA A 20 19.67 -22.21 17.88
CA ALA A 20 19.81 -22.86 19.18
C ALA A 20 20.80 -24.05 19.10
N PRO A 21 21.29 -24.55 20.25
CA PRO A 21 22.35 -25.56 20.28
C PRO A 21 22.05 -26.82 19.46
N LEU A 22 20.81 -27.34 19.55
CA LEU A 22 20.36 -28.52 18.80
C LEU A 22 20.32 -28.28 17.29
N GLU A 23 19.90 -27.10 16.84
CA GLU A 23 19.84 -26.69 15.43
C GLU A 23 21.24 -26.47 14.85
N LYS A 24 22.14 -25.85 15.61
CA LYS A 24 23.56 -25.71 15.23
C LYS A 24 24.24 -27.06 15.12
N PHE A 25 23.97 -27.95 16.07
CA PHE A 25 24.42 -29.34 16.02
C PHE A 25 23.92 -30.02 14.74
N LEU A 26 22.61 -29.96 14.46
CA LEU A 26 22.03 -30.58 13.28
C LEU A 26 22.65 -30.03 11.99
N LYS A 27 22.82 -28.71 11.85
CA LYS A 27 23.47 -28.07 10.69
C LYS A 27 24.83 -28.68 10.35
N ARG A 28 25.64 -29.03 11.35
CA ARG A 28 26.98 -29.62 11.14
C ARG A 28 26.94 -31.02 10.55
N HIS A 29 25.87 -31.77 10.81
CA HIS A 29 25.73 -33.18 10.43
C HIS A 29 24.83 -33.42 9.22
N LEU A 30 24.34 -32.37 8.55
CA LEU A 30 23.46 -32.50 7.38
C LEU A 30 24.19 -32.79 6.07
N GLN A 31 25.53 -32.77 6.04
CA GLN A 31 26.27 -33.07 4.83
C GLN A 31 26.02 -34.53 4.39
N GLY A 32 25.40 -34.70 3.23
CA GLY A 32 25.02 -36.03 2.70
C GLY A 32 23.78 -36.63 3.35
N ALA A 33 23.00 -35.85 4.13
CA ALA A 33 21.76 -36.33 4.71
C ALA A 33 20.61 -36.40 3.69
N GLU A 34 19.71 -37.36 3.89
CA GLU A 34 18.53 -37.58 3.04
C GLU A 34 17.27 -37.79 3.89
N PHE A 35 16.10 -37.49 3.33
CA PHE A 35 14.82 -37.82 3.95
C PHE A 35 13.99 -38.71 3.02
N LYS A 36 13.15 -39.56 3.61
CA LYS A 36 12.21 -40.46 2.91
C LYS A 36 10.75 -40.26 3.32
N CYS A 37 10.53 -39.35 4.26
CA CYS A 37 9.22 -38.87 4.65
C CYS A 37 9.31 -37.42 5.10
N ALA A 38 8.19 -36.71 4.96
CA ALA A 38 7.96 -35.42 5.58
C ALA A 38 6.82 -35.55 6.60
N PHE A 39 6.78 -34.61 7.53
CA PHE A 39 5.85 -34.60 8.65
C PHE A 39 4.94 -33.39 8.56
N LYS A 40 3.68 -33.59 8.94
CA LYS A 40 2.73 -32.50 9.15
C LYS A 40 2.08 -32.67 10.52
N PRO A 41 2.43 -31.84 11.52
CA PRO A 41 1.71 -31.80 12.79
C PRO A 41 0.23 -31.48 12.53
N ARG A 42 -0.69 -32.07 13.30
CA ARG A 42 -2.11 -31.64 13.25
C ARG A 42 -2.22 -30.24 13.87
N TRP A 43 -2.96 -29.34 13.23
CA TRP A 43 -3.02 -27.91 13.54
C TRP A 43 -3.26 -27.60 15.04
N SER A 44 -4.08 -28.40 15.72
CA SER A 44 -4.39 -28.25 17.15
C SER A 44 -3.27 -28.65 18.11
N ARG A 45 -2.12 -29.10 17.61
CA ARG A 45 -1.00 -29.62 18.42
C ARG A 45 0.37 -29.12 17.95
N TYR A 46 0.41 -28.00 17.23
CA TYR A 46 1.67 -27.30 16.92
C TYR A 46 2.47 -26.96 18.18
N GLU A 47 1.81 -26.80 19.33
CA GLU A 47 2.45 -26.58 20.63
C GLU A 47 3.29 -27.77 21.13
N PHE A 48 3.07 -28.99 20.62
CA PHE A 48 3.78 -30.19 21.07
C PHE A 48 5.03 -30.54 20.24
N TRP A 49 5.13 -30.02 19.01
CA TRP A 49 6.21 -30.35 18.10
C TRP A 49 6.87 -29.08 17.57
N THR A 50 8.16 -28.94 17.84
CA THR A 50 9.00 -27.89 17.28
C THR A 50 9.69 -28.39 16.03
N THR A 51 9.56 -27.66 14.93
CA THR A 51 10.28 -27.95 13.68
C THR A 51 11.76 -27.67 13.85
N LEU A 52 12.60 -28.67 13.57
CA LEU A 52 14.06 -28.52 13.56
C LEU A 52 14.60 -28.28 12.15
N ALA A 53 14.00 -28.89 11.13
CA ALA A 53 14.42 -28.74 9.74
C ALA A 53 13.28 -28.93 8.75
N THR A 54 13.37 -28.24 7.61
CA THR A 54 12.42 -28.29 6.51
C THR A 54 13.09 -28.66 5.20
N ASN A 55 12.31 -29.17 4.25
CA ASN A 55 12.76 -29.36 2.87
C ASN A 55 12.66 -28.05 2.06
N LYS A 56 13.07 -28.07 0.78
CA LYS A 56 13.00 -26.89 -0.11
C LYS A 56 11.60 -26.33 -0.34
N TYR A 57 10.55 -27.11 -0.06
CA TYR A 57 9.14 -26.72 -0.19
C TYR A 57 8.52 -26.30 1.15
N GLY A 58 9.31 -26.27 2.22
CA GLY A 58 8.87 -25.86 3.55
C GLY A 58 8.15 -26.95 4.35
N ALA A 59 8.17 -28.22 3.92
CA ALA A 59 7.62 -29.32 4.71
C ALA A 59 8.63 -29.79 5.78
N ASP A 60 8.14 -30.16 6.97
CA ASP A 60 8.98 -30.56 8.10
C ASP A 60 9.64 -31.93 7.85
N VAL A 61 10.95 -32.03 8.04
CA VAL A 61 11.73 -33.27 7.87
C VAL A 61 12.54 -33.64 9.12
N ALA A 62 12.58 -32.75 10.11
CA ALA A 62 13.08 -33.03 11.45
C ALA A 62 12.22 -32.31 12.49
N LEU A 63 11.92 -32.99 13.60
CA LEU A 63 11.03 -32.51 14.66
C LEU A 63 11.59 -32.84 16.04
N ALA A 64 11.30 -31.99 17.03
CA ALA A 64 11.47 -32.27 18.44
C ALA A 64 10.14 -32.12 19.17
N GLY A 65 9.84 -32.98 20.14
CA GLY A 65 8.64 -32.87 20.95
C GLY A 65 8.82 -33.46 22.33
N GLN A 66 8.18 -32.87 23.33
CA GLN A 66 8.20 -33.37 24.70
C GLN A 66 7.14 -34.47 24.89
N HIS A 67 7.50 -35.53 25.60
CA HIS A 67 6.60 -36.63 25.92
C HIS A 67 6.79 -37.08 27.37
N GLY A 68 5.94 -36.58 28.27
CA GLY A 68 6.14 -36.75 29.72
C GLY A 68 7.45 -36.08 30.15
N ASP A 69 8.25 -36.79 30.92
CA ASP A 69 9.60 -36.37 31.34
C ASP A 69 10.67 -36.62 30.26
N GLY A 70 10.27 -37.12 29.08
CA GLY A 70 11.14 -37.46 27.95
C GLY A 70 11.10 -36.47 26.79
N ILE A 71 12.09 -36.57 25.88
CA ILE A 71 12.07 -35.91 24.57
C ILE A 71 12.04 -36.94 23.44
N VAL A 72 11.26 -36.65 22.40
CA VAL A 72 11.26 -37.39 21.14
C VAL A 72 11.91 -36.51 20.08
N LEU A 73 13.01 -37.00 19.52
CA LEU A 73 13.73 -36.35 18.43
C LEU A 73 13.60 -37.18 17.16
N ILE A 74 13.18 -36.53 16.08
CA ILE A 74 13.02 -37.12 14.75
C ILE A 74 13.98 -36.39 13.82
N PHE A 75 14.89 -37.14 13.20
CA PHE A 75 15.90 -36.60 12.29
C PHE A 75 15.81 -37.26 10.91
N PRO A 76 16.29 -36.60 9.84
CA PRO A 76 16.52 -37.23 8.54
C PRO A 76 17.58 -38.34 8.64
N GLN A 77 17.75 -39.11 7.57
CA GLN A 77 18.84 -40.08 7.47
C GLN A 77 20.17 -39.35 7.38
N ILE A 78 20.90 -39.33 8.49
CA ILE A 78 22.26 -38.78 8.57
C ILE A 78 23.26 -39.78 7.97
N ALA A 79 24.23 -39.26 7.21
CA ALA A 79 25.27 -40.06 6.55
C ALA A 79 26.22 -40.69 7.59
N ASP A 80 26.84 -39.87 8.45
CA ASP A 80 27.68 -40.34 9.56
C ASP A 80 26.86 -40.44 10.86
N LYS A 81 26.14 -41.56 10.99
CA LYS A 81 25.30 -41.81 12.17
C LYS A 81 26.09 -41.95 13.46
N ALA A 82 27.31 -42.47 13.39
CA ALA A 82 28.12 -42.74 14.57
C ALA A 82 28.56 -41.44 15.24
N SER A 83 29.15 -40.53 14.47
CA SER A 83 29.57 -39.22 14.96
C SER A 83 28.38 -38.37 15.42
N PHE A 84 27.27 -38.42 14.67
CA PHE A 84 26.04 -37.73 15.06
C PHE A 84 25.51 -38.19 16.42
N ILE A 85 25.39 -39.51 16.64
CA ILE A 85 24.85 -40.06 17.89
C ILE A 85 25.80 -39.76 19.06
N ALA A 86 27.12 -39.91 18.87
CA ALA A 86 28.09 -39.64 19.92
C ALA A 86 28.02 -38.18 20.39
N GLU A 87 28.05 -37.22 19.46
CA GLU A 87 27.98 -35.80 19.82
C GLU A 87 26.62 -35.41 20.41
N LEU A 88 25.53 -35.99 19.91
CA LEU A 88 24.19 -35.78 20.47
C LEU A 88 24.11 -36.20 21.94
N LEU A 89 24.66 -37.38 22.28
CA LEU A 89 24.61 -37.93 23.64
C LEU A 89 25.63 -37.30 24.58
N GLU A 90 26.79 -36.89 24.09
CA GLU A 90 27.88 -36.37 24.94
C GLU A 90 27.76 -34.87 25.19
N ASN A 91 27.26 -34.10 24.22
CA ASN A 91 27.36 -32.63 24.25
C ASN A 91 26.01 -31.92 24.21
N ILE A 92 24.98 -32.52 23.60
CA ILE A 92 23.71 -31.84 23.36
C ILE A 92 22.66 -32.29 24.38
N LEU A 93 22.32 -33.57 24.41
CA LEU A 93 21.28 -34.09 25.30
C LEU A 93 21.56 -33.88 26.80
N PRO A 94 22.80 -33.93 27.30
CA PRO A 94 23.09 -33.57 28.68
C PRO A 94 22.69 -32.13 29.04
N GLU A 95 22.62 -31.22 28.06
CA GLU A 95 22.14 -29.84 28.28
C GLU A 95 20.62 -29.74 28.38
N TYR A 96 19.90 -30.56 27.61
CA TYR A 96 18.43 -30.52 27.53
C TYR A 96 17.76 -31.45 28.55
N MET A 97 18.42 -32.55 28.93
CA MET A 97 17.89 -33.59 29.82
C MET A 97 18.95 -34.03 30.86
N PRO A 98 19.42 -33.10 31.71
CA PRO A 98 20.52 -33.37 32.63
C PRO A 98 20.26 -34.55 33.58
N HIS A 99 19.00 -34.75 33.97
CA HIS A 99 18.58 -35.88 34.81
C HIS A 99 18.83 -37.27 34.18
N LEU A 100 18.98 -37.37 32.85
CA LEU A 100 19.35 -38.61 32.16
C LEU A 100 20.86 -38.79 32.01
N PHE A 101 21.65 -37.73 32.27
CA PHE A 101 23.11 -37.71 32.12
C PHE A 101 23.82 -37.12 33.35
N PRO A 102 23.55 -37.66 34.56
CA PRO A 102 24.00 -37.08 35.83
C PRO A 102 25.53 -36.98 35.94
N ASP A 103 26.28 -37.84 35.24
CA ASP A 103 27.75 -37.88 35.29
C ASP A 103 28.43 -36.99 34.23
N ILE A 104 27.67 -36.34 33.34
CA ILE A 104 28.19 -35.51 32.22
C ILE A 104 28.04 -33.99 32.49
N GLU A 105 27.22 -33.58 33.46
CA GLU A 105 26.98 -32.17 33.76
C GLU A 105 28.22 -31.42 34.30
N LYS A 106 28.97 -30.79 33.39
CA LYS A 106 30.09 -29.89 33.71
C LYS A 106 29.58 -28.52 34.23
N GLY A 107 29.02 -28.48 35.44
CA GLY A 107 28.89 -27.23 36.21
C GLY A 107 27.78 -26.26 35.81
N LYS A 108 26.87 -26.63 34.90
CA LYS A 108 25.75 -25.78 34.47
C LYS A 108 24.66 -25.56 35.51
N TRP A 109 24.63 -26.38 36.57
CA TRP A 109 23.75 -26.18 37.73
C TRP A 109 23.89 -24.78 38.36
N THR A 110 25.04 -24.11 38.17
CA THR A 110 25.28 -22.73 38.62
C THR A 110 24.35 -21.69 37.99
N HIS A 111 23.69 -22.02 36.88
CA HIS A 111 22.72 -21.17 36.18
C HIS A 111 21.26 -21.55 36.45
N LEU A 112 21.02 -22.58 37.27
CA LEU A 112 19.66 -22.88 37.73
C LEU A 112 19.16 -21.77 38.66
N PRO A 113 17.84 -21.49 38.71
CA PRO A 113 17.30 -20.35 39.47
C PRO A 113 17.70 -20.31 40.95
N GLU A 114 17.92 -21.47 41.57
CA GLU A 114 18.29 -21.59 42.99
C GLU A 114 19.77 -21.26 43.25
N TYR A 115 20.61 -21.27 42.21
CA TYR A 115 22.07 -21.10 42.29
C TYR A 115 22.59 -19.88 41.50
N GLU A 116 21.74 -19.26 40.67
CA GLU A 116 22.08 -18.10 39.85
C GLU A 116 22.15 -16.79 40.66
N LEU A 117 22.98 -15.86 40.19
CA LEU A 117 23.15 -14.57 40.85
C LEU A 117 21.84 -13.77 40.82
N LYS A 118 21.39 -13.29 41.98
CA LYS A 118 20.14 -12.50 42.13
C LYS A 118 19.99 -11.39 41.09
N ARG A 119 21.08 -10.66 40.79
CA ARG A 119 21.07 -9.59 39.79
C ARG A 119 20.77 -10.09 38.38
N ILE A 120 21.25 -11.27 38.01
CA ILE A 120 20.99 -11.89 36.70
C ILE A 120 19.50 -12.26 36.61
N ILE A 121 18.95 -12.89 37.65
CA ILE A 121 17.50 -13.20 37.73
C ILE A 121 16.64 -11.94 37.56
N GLU A 122 16.99 -10.84 38.24
CA GLU A 122 16.30 -9.54 38.08
C GLU A 122 16.39 -9.00 36.65
N LEU A 123 17.57 -9.07 36.02
CA LEU A 123 17.77 -8.61 34.64
C LEU A 123 17.01 -9.47 33.62
N GLU A 124 16.96 -10.78 33.81
CA GLU A 124 16.16 -11.69 32.96
C GLU A 124 14.66 -11.46 33.12
N ALA A 125 14.18 -11.25 34.34
CA ALA A 125 12.79 -10.87 34.59
C ALA A 125 12.47 -9.52 33.94
N ARG A 126 13.35 -8.53 34.04
CA ARG A 126 13.18 -7.24 33.38
C ARG A 126 13.19 -7.37 31.85
N LYS A 127 14.08 -8.19 31.29
CA LYS A 127 14.12 -8.50 29.85
C LYS A 127 12.81 -9.12 29.40
N LYS A 128 12.28 -10.13 30.11
CA LYS A 128 10.99 -10.77 29.80
C LYS A 128 9.84 -9.77 29.86
N PHE A 129 9.82 -8.90 30.88
CA PHE A 129 8.80 -7.86 31.01
C PHE A 129 8.82 -6.87 29.83
N VAL A 130 10.00 -6.36 29.46
CA VAL A 130 10.15 -5.44 28.31
C VAL A 130 9.73 -6.11 27.01
N ILE A 131 10.12 -7.36 26.77
CA ILE A 131 9.67 -8.12 25.58
C ILE A 131 8.15 -8.22 25.55
N ALA A 132 7.52 -8.60 26.66
CA ALA A 132 6.07 -8.74 26.73
C ALA A 132 5.32 -7.41 26.55
N GLU A 133 5.87 -6.29 27.01
CA GLU A 133 5.31 -4.95 26.73
C GLU A 133 5.42 -4.60 25.24
N MET A 134 6.59 -4.79 24.63
CA MET A 134 6.80 -4.50 23.21
C MET A 134 5.95 -5.40 22.30
N GLU A 135 5.75 -6.68 22.65
CA GLU A 135 4.87 -7.60 21.92
C GLU A 135 3.40 -7.13 21.93
N LYS A 136 2.94 -6.54 23.04
CA LYS A 136 1.61 -5.92 23.11
C LYS A 136 1.52 -4.70 22.21
N GLU A 137 2.51 -3.81 22.22
CA GLU A 137 2.55 -2.63 21.35
C GLU A 137 2.56 -3.02 19.86
N ILE A 138 3.36 -4.01 19.48
CA ILE A 138 3.38 -4.56 18.11
C ILE A 138 2.01 -5.11 17.72
N THR A 139 1.33 -5.81 18.64
CA THR A 139 -0.01 -6.35 18.39
C THR A 139 -1.00 -5.23 18.11
N ILE A 140 -1.00 -4.17 18.93
CA ILE A 140 -1.85 -2.98 18.72
C ILE A 140 -1.57 -2.34 17.36
N ILE A 141 -0.30 -2.10 17.01
CA ILE A 141 0.08 -1.51 15.73
C ILE A 141 -0.38 -2.38 14.56
N ASN A 142 -0.27 -3.72 14.67
CA ASN A 142 -0.73 -4.62 13.62
C ASN A 142 -2.26 -4.62 13.46
N GLU A 143 -3.01 -4.50 14.56
CA GLU A 143 -4.46 -4.32 14.53
C GLU A 143 -4.83 -2.99 13.85
N GLU A 144 -4.13 -1.91 14.15
CA GLU A 144 -4.31 -0.60 13.51
C GLU A 144 -4.02 -0.65 12.00
N ILE A 145 -2.92 -1.29 11.58
CA ILE A 145 -2.59 -1.50 10.17
C ILE A 145 -3.69 -2.29 9.48
N SER A 146 -4.19 -3.36 10.11
CA SER A 146 -5.22 -4.23 9.55
C SER A 146 -6.55 -3.48 9.41
N ARG A 147 -6.93 -2.69 10.40
CA ARG A 147 -8.10 -1.81 10.36
C ARG A 147 -7.98 -0.78 9.24
N CYS A 148 -6.85 -0.06 9.17
CA CYS A 148 -6.60 0.93 8.13
C CYS A 148 -6.67 0.32 6.71
N ARG A 149 -6.11 -0.88 6.52
CA ARG A 149 -6.20 -1.62 5.24
C ARG A 149 -7.63 -2.04 4.91
N SER A 150 -8.42 -2.40 5.90
CA SER A 150 -9.83 -2.77 5.69
C SER A 150 -10.67 -1.54 5.34
N GLU A 151 -10.46 -0.42 6.01
CA GLU A 151 -11.19 0.84 5.81
C GLU A 151 -10.84 1.50 4.47
N ASN A 152 -9.56 1.44 4.07
CA ASN A 152 -9.05 2.14 2.89
C ASN A 152 -8.70 1.19 1.72
N GLY A 153 -8.98 -0.10 1.85
CA GLY A 153 -8.61 -1.12 0.85
C GLY A 153 -9.18 -0.83 -0.54
N TRP A 154 -10.38 -0.24 -0.59
CA TRP A 154 -11.07 0.16 -1.82
C TRP A 154 -10.26 1.18 -2.66
N LEU A 155 -9.36 1.96 -2.05
CA LEU A 155 -8.46 2.86 -2.79
C LEU A 155 -7.51 2.06 -3.70
N HIS A 156 -7.10 0.87 -3.28
CA HIS A 156 -6.30 -0.01 -4.14
C HIS A 156 -7.15 -0.60 -5.26
N ASP A 157 -8.43 -0.86 -5.02
CA ASP A 157 -9.34 -1.38 -6.05
C ASP A 157 -9.51 -0.39 -7.20
N LEU A 158 -9.47 0.93 -6.95
CA LEU A 158 -9.41 1.95 -8.02
C LEU A 158 -8.30 1.66 -9.04
N ILE A 159 -7.14 1.18 -8.57
CA ILE A 159 -5.95 0.98 -9.41
C ILE A 159 -5.74 -0.48 -9.81
N THR A 160 -6.34 -1.47 -9.15
CA THR A 160 -6.13 -2.90 -9.46
C THR A 160 -7.36 -3.59 -10.05
N ALA A 161 -8.56 -3.16 -9.70
CA ALA A 161 -9.79 -3.91 -9.96
C ALA A 161 -10.35 -3.70 -11.39
N THR A 162 -11.40 -4.46 -11.71
CA THR A 162 -12.19 -4.39 -12.94
C THR A 162 -13.62 -4.88 -12.65
N GLY A 163 -14.60 -4.47 -13.47
CA GLY A 163 -16.01 -4.88 -13.27
C GLY A 163 -16.61 -4.27 -12.00
N ASP A 164 -17.52 -5.01 -11.36
CA ASP A 164 -18.33 -4.53 -10.23
C ASP A 164 -17.48 -4.03 -9.03
N ASP A 165 -16.33 -4.65 -8.76
CA ASP A 165 -15.40 -4.20 -7.71
C ASP A 165 -14.85 -2.81 -8.01
N LEU A 166 -14.54 -2.54 -9.28
CA LEU A 166 -14.05 -1.22 -9.71
C LEU A 166 -15.18 -0.18 -9.67
N VAL A 167 -16.39 -0.55 -10.10
CA VAL A 167 -17.57 0.33 -10.01
C VAL A 167 -17.83 0.74 -8.57
N SER A 168 -17.78 -0.22 -7.64
CA SER A 168 -17.94 0.00 -6.20
C SER A 168 -16.86 0.95 -5.65
N ALA A 169 -15.59 0.74 -6.01
CA ALA A 169 -14.49 1.60 -5.59
C ALA A 169 -14.63 3.04 -6.11
N VAL A 170 -15.06 3.21 -7.37
CA VAL A 170 -15.30 4.53 -7.97
C VAL A 170 -16.50 5.22 -7.32
N LYS A 171 -17.56 4.49 -6.99
CA LYS A 171 -18.72 5.01 -6.25
C LYS A 171 -18.30 5.56 -4.88
N LEU A 172 -17.49 4.80 -4.13
CA LEU A 172 -16.90 5.26 -2.85
C LEU A 172 -16.02 6.50 -3.05
N ALA A 173 -15.19 6.52 -4.10
CA ALA A 173 -14.39 7.70 -4.43
C ALA A 173 -15.27 8.95 -4.60
N PHE A 174 -16.39 8.86 -5.30
CA PHE A 174 -17.28 10.00 -5.47
C PHE A 174 -17.90 10.48 -4.16
N PHE A 175 -18.31 9.58 -3.26
CA PHE A 175 -18.76 9.96 -1.93
C PHE A 175 -17.65 10.67 -1.14
N GLU A 176 -16.41 10.17 -1.20
CA GLU A 176 -15.26 10.83 -0.58
C GLU A 176 -14.97 12.22 -1.17
N LEU A 177 -15.17 12.41 -2.48
CA LEU A 177 -15.10 13.73 -3.12
C LEU A 177 -16.28 14.65 -2.75
N GLY A 178 -17.25 14.13 -2.01
CA GLY A 178 -18.39 14.83 -1.45
C GLY A 178 -19.67 14.77 -2.27
N PHE A 179 -19.75 13.93 -3.32
CA PHE A 179 -20.99 13.75 -4.08
C PHE A 179 -22.05 13.05 -3.23
N GLU A 180 -23.30 13.51 -3.27
CA GLU A 180 -24.37 12.99 -2.42
C GLU A 180 -25.31 12.04 -3.17
N ARG A 181 -25.57 12.33 -4.44
CA ARG A 181 -26.54 11.60 -5.29
C ARG A 181 -25.81 10.79 -6.35
N VAL A 182 -25.13 9.73 -5.92
CA VAL A 182 -24.43 8.75 -6.78
C VAL A 182 -25.24 7.45 -6.84
N ALA A 183 -25.92 7.21 -7.97
CA ALA A 183 -26.73 6.02 -8.20
C ALA A 183 -25.94 4.96 -9.01
N ASP A 184 -26.04 3.70 -8.60
CA ASP A 184 -25.60 2.56 -9.41
C ASP A 184 -26.77 2.15 -10.30
N VAL A 185 -26.65 2.44 -11.58
CA VAL A 185 -27.77 2.30 -12.52
C VAL A 185 -27.92 0.85 -12.96
N ASP A 186 -26.82 0.13 -13.10
CA ASP A 186 -26.86 -1.29 -13.43
C ASP A 186 -27.52 -2.12 -12.31
N GLU A 187 -27.22 -1.83 -11.04
CA GLU A 187 -27.90 -2.46 -9.90
C GLU A 187 -29.42 -2.21 -9.92
N ILE A 188 -29.84 -0.97 -10.19
CA ILE A 188 -31.27 -0.60 -10.29
C ILE A 188 -31.93 -1.35 -11.46
N ARG A 189 -31.28 -1.41 -12.62
CA ARG A 189 -31.85 -2.02 -13.84
C ARG A 189 -31.93 -3.54 -13.74
N ASP A 190 -30.95 -4.17 -13.12
CA ASP A 190 -30.96 -5.60 -12.83
C ASP A 190 -32.13 -5.96 -11.92
N ALA A 191 -32.38 -5.18 -10.87
CA ALA A 191 -33.53 -5.36 -9.98
C ALA A 191 -34.88 -5.19 -10.72
N GLU A 192 -34.92 -4.37 -11.77
CA GLU A 192 -36.08 -4.18 -12.64
C GLU A 192 -36.18 -5.18 -13.81
N GLY A 193 -35.20 -6.08 -13.96
CA GLY A 193 -35.14 -7.03 -15.09
C GLY A 193 -34.93 -6.38 -16.46
N LYS A 194 -34.30 -5.20 -16.50
CA LYS A 194 -33.99 -4.46 -17.73
C LYS A 194 -32.55 -4.71 -18.18
N SER A 195 -32.26 -4.48 -19.45
CA SER A 195 -30.88 -4.53 -19.94
C SER A 195 -30.04 -3.42 -19.30
N ARG A 196 -28.85 -3.76 -18.80
CA ARG A 196 -27.82 -2.84 -18.28
C ARG A 196 -27.46 -1.70 -19.24
N ARG A 197 -26.92 -0.59 -18.70
CA ARG A 197 -26.52 0.61 -19.46
C ARG A 197 -25.25 1.23 -18.87
N GLU A 198 -25.36 2.45 -18.32
CA GLU A 198 -24.27 3.11 -17.63
C GLU A 198 -24.04 2.48 -16.25
N ASP A 199 -22.80 2.51 -15.77
CA ASP A 199 -22.48 1.97 -14.45
C ASP A 199 -23.05 2.91 -13.37
N LEU A 200 -22.63 4.19 -13.39
CA LEU A 200 -23.01 5.16 -12.37
C LEU A 200 -23.66 6.41 -12.97
N ARG A 201 -24.50 7.05 -12.16
CA ARG A 201 -25.10 8.36 -12.46
C ARG A 201 -24.97 9.31 -11.28
N ILE A 202 -24.56 10.55 -11.55
CA ILE A 202 -24.49 11.61 -10.54
C ILE A 202 -25.47 12.73 -10.88
N GLU A 203 -26.40 12.99 -9.96
CA GLU A 203 -27.47 13.99 -10.15
C GLU A 203 -27.33 15.19 -9.22
N ASP A 204 -26.17 15.39 -8.57
CA ASP A 204 -25.90 16.47 -7.61
C ASP A 204 -26.20 17.88 -8.15
N ARG A 205 -25.90 18.12 -9.42
CA ARG A 205 -26.05 19.42 -10.11
C ARG A 205 -26.14 19.21 -11.61
N ASP A 206 -26.44 20.30 -12.30
CA ASP A 206 -26.41 20.36 -13.76
C ASP A 206 -24.98 20.57 -14.30
N PRO A 207 -24.54 19.89 -15.38
CA PRO A 207 -25.23 18.79 -16.06
C PRO A 207 -25.24 17.48 -15.25
N THR A 208 -26.23 16.61 -15.45
CA THR A 208 -26.19 15.25 -14.90
C THR A 208 -25.01 14.48 -15.50
N LEU A 209 -24.20 13.82 -14.65
CA LEU A 209 -23.10 12.97 -15.14
C LEU A 209 -23.58 11.53 -15.35
N ILE A 210 -23.30 11.00 -16.53
CA ILE A 210 -23.48 9.59 -16.90
C ILE A 210 -22.09 8.98 -17.03
N ILE A 211 -21.81 7.98 -16.20
CA ILE A 211 -20.44 7.50 -15.99
C ILE A 211 -20.34 6.05 -16.44
N ASP A 212 -19.30 5.78 -17.24
CA ASP A 212 -18.97 4.45 -17.71
C ASP A 212 -17.54 4.11 -17.26
N ILE A 213 -17.37 2.92 -16.69
CA ILE A 213 -16.19 2.52 -15.93
C ILE A 213 -15.62 1.25 -16.53
N LYS A 214 -14.34 1.29 -16.91
CA LYS A 214 -13.69 0.13 -17.52
C LYS A 214 -12.32 -0.16 -16.94
N GLY A 215 -12.12 -1.40 -16.52
CA GLY A 215 -10.79 -1.94 -16.24
C GLY A 215 -10.24 -2.72 -17.44
N VAL A 216 -9.08 -2.31 -17.96
CA VAL A 216 -8.43 -2.96 -19.11
C VAL A 216 -6.97 -3.31 -18.83
N GLY A 217 -6.51 -4.42 -19.41
CA GLY A 217 -5.11 -4.87 -19.24
C GLY A 217 -4.10 -4.07 -20.05
N GLY A 218 -4.53 -3.41 -21.13
CA GLY A 218 -3.71 -2.55 -22.00
C GLY A 218 -4.19 -1.09 -22.00
N LYS A 219 -4.00 -0.39 -23.11
CA LYS A 219 -4.72 0.88 -23.37
C LYS A 219 -6.19 0.57 -23.70
N ALA A 220 -7.10 1.48 -23.36
CA ALA A 220 -8.52 1.30 -23.69
C ALA A 220 -8.77 1.48 -25.18
N GLY A 221 -9.71 0.70 -25.73
CA GLY A 221 -10.18 0.88 -27.10
C GLY A 221 -11.17 2.03 -27.20
N ASP A 222 -11.38 2.55 -28.42
CA ASP A 222 -12.30 3.68 -28.65
C ASP A 222 -13.73 3.33 -28.24
N GLU A 223 -14.16 2.09 -28.48
CA GLU A 223 -15.50 1.64 -28.11
C GLU A 223 -15.75 1.72 -26.60
N ASP A 224 -14.77 1.34 -25.78
CA ASP A 224 -14.83 1.45 -24.32
C ASP A 224 -14.88 2.93 -23.90
N LEU A 225 -14.05 3.79 -24.52
CA LEU A 225 -13.95 5.20 -24.17
C LEU A 225 -15.21 6.00 -24.54
N MET A 226 -15.88 5.64 -25.62
CA MET A 226 -17.06 6.36 -26.13
C MET A 226 -18.38 5.90 -25.49
N GLN A 227 -18.35 4.86 -24.66
CA GLN A 227 -19.56 4.23 -24.11
C GLN A 227 -20.37 5.20 -23.23
N ALA A 228 -19.70 5.98 -22.37
CA ALA A 228 -20.36 7.00 -21.55
C ALA A 228 -21.14 8.03 -22.40
N ASN A 229 -20.58 8.47 -23.52
CA ASN A 229 -21.24 9.43 -24.40
C ASN A 229 -22.45 8.82 -25.12
N LYS A 230 -22.38 7.54 -25.54
CA LYS A 230 -23.54 6.82 -26.09
C LYS A 230 -24.68 6.78 -25.06
N HIS A 231 -24.38 6.45 -23.80
CA HIS A 231 -25.36 6.42 -22.73
C HIS A 231 -25.91 7.81 -22.38
N ALA A 232 -25.07 8.85 -22.40
CA ALA A 232 -25.52 10.23 -22.23
C ALA A 232 -26.57 10.63 -23.29
N MET A 233 -26.31 10.36 -24.57
CA MET A 233 -27.24 10.69 -25.66
C MET A 233 -28.58 9.95 -25.55
N ILE A 234 -28.57 8.69 -25.11
CA ILE A 234 -29.81 7.92 -24.88
C ILE A 234 -30.59 8.54 -23.72
N ASN A 235 -29.91 8.83 -22.60
CA ASN A 235 -30.54 9.45 -21.43
C ASN A 235 -31.14 10.82 -21.76
N MET A 236 -30.48 11.65 -22.59
CA MET A 236 -31.03 12.95 -23.00
C MET A 236 -32.39 12.80 -23.68
N ARG A 237 -32.54 11.79 -24.55
CA ARG A 237 -33.79 11.54 -25.28
C ARG A 237 -34.89 11.00 -24.36
N GLU A 238 -34.55 10.07 -23.47
CA GLU A 238 -35.52 9.42 -22.58
C GLU A 238 -36.01 10.36 -21.48
N LEU A 239 -35.08 11.07 -20.85
CA LEU A 239 -35.36 12.01 -19.77
C LEU A 239 -35.83 13.38 -20.29
N LYS A 240 -35.68 13.63 -21.60
CA LYS A 240 -36.00 14.91 -22.26
C LYS A 240 -35.26 16.10 -21.62
N ILE A 241 -34.02 15.88 -21.20
CA ILE A 241 -33.10 16.90 -20.68
C ILE A 241 -31.90 17.00 -21.62
N THR A 242 -31.42 18.21 -21.88
CA THR A 242 -30.29 18.45 -22.79
C THR A 242 -28.96 18.61 -22.05
N THR A 243 -28.99 18.66 -20.73
CA THR A 243 -27.84 18.96 -19.86
C THR A 243 -27.35 17.67 -19.20
N ILE A 244 -26.85 16.75 -20.04
CA ILE A 244 -26.21 15.51 -19.60
C ILE A 244 -24.80 15.48 -20.16
N GLN A 245 -23.84 15.05 -19.35
CA GLN A 245 -22.45 14.86 -19.76
C GLN A 245 -22.01 13.43 -19.52
N GLY A 246 -21.39 12.82 -20.53
CA GLY A 246 -20.72 11.54 -20.40
C GLY A 246 -19.34 11.70 -19.75
N LEU A 247 -18.99 10.82 -18.82
CA LEU A 247 -17.68 10.74 -18.20
C LEU A 247 -17.17 9.29 -18.23
N SER A 248 -16.08 9.04 -18.96
CA SER A 248 -15.46 7.71 -18.99
C SER A 248 -14.29 7.64 -18.02
N ILE A 249 -14.31 6.63 -17.14
CA ILE A 249 -13.28 6.39 -16.12
C ILE A 249 -12.59 5.06 -16.37
N ILE A 250 -11.29 5.10 -16.67
CA ILE A 250 -10.57 3.95 -17.18
C ILE A 250 -9.42 3.55 -16.26
N ASN A 251 -9.46 2.31 -15.75
CA ASN A 251 -8.31 1.66 -15.14
C ASN A 251 -7.46 0.99 -16.23
N GLN A 252 -6.66 1.80 -16.94
CA GLN A 252 -5.79 1.30 -18.00
C GLN A 252 -4.57 0.57 -17.44
N GLN A 253 -4.01 -0.36 -18.22
CA GLN A 253 -2.81 -1.11 -17.87
C GLN A 253 -2.84 -1.66 -16.43
N ARG A 254 -4.00 -2.17 -15.98
CA ARG A 254 -4.26 -2.47 -14.57
C ARG A 254 -3.30 -3.48 -13.93
N HIS A 255 -2.61 -4.28 -14.74
CA HIS A 255 -1.61 -5.25 -14.31
C HIS A 255 -0.23 -4.64 -14.03
N LEU A 256 -0.02 -3.36 -14.36
CA LEU A 256 1.18 -2.60 -14.03
C LEU A 256 0.93 -1.72 -12.79
N PRO A 257 1.95 -1.54 -11.93
CA PRO A 257 1.95 -0.49 -10.92
C PRO A 257 1.62 0.87 -11.56
N PRO A 258 0.79 1.73 -10.94
CA PRO A 258 0.33 2.97 -11.57
C PRO A 258 1.44 3.88 -12.07
N LEU A 259 2.55 3.99 -11.35
CA LEU A 259 3.71 4.80 -11.72
C LEU A 259 4.49 4.29 -12.95
N LEU A 260 4.25 3.04 -13.36
CA LEU A 260 4.87 2.43 -14.54
C LEU A 260 3.92 2.39 -15.75
N ARG A 261 2.73 2.98 -15.62
CA ARG A 261 1.76 3.11 -16.72
C ARG A 261 2.12 4.29 -17.61
N ASP A 262 1.53 4.29 -18.80
CA ASP A 262 1.59 5.43 -19.72
C ASP A 262 0.62 6.53 -19.27
N ASN A 263 1.02 7.27 -18.23
CA ASN A 263 0.21 8.33 -17.63
C ASN A 263 0.33 9.67 -18.36
N ASN A 264 1.35 9.84 -19.20
CA ASN A 264 1.55 11.05 -19.99
C ASN A 264 0.57 11.09 -21.16
N GLU A 265 0.37 9.96 -21.83
CA GLU A 265 -0.56 9.83 -22.97
C GLU A 265 -1.51 8.63 -22.79
N PRO A 266 -2.40 8.69 -21.76
CA PRO A 266 -3.30 7.59 -21.44
C PRO A 266 -4.41 7.40 -22.49
N PHE A 267 -4.71 8.46 -23.24
CA PHE A 267 -5.72 8.47 -24.30
C PHE A 267 -5.10 8.97 -25.59
N ARG A 268 -5.56 8.44 -26.72
CA ARG A 268 -5.11 8.88 -28.05
C ARG A 268 -5.72 10.23 -28.41
N GLN A 269 -5.02 11.00 -29.23
CA GLN A 269 -5.43 12.36 -29.60
C GLN A 269 -6.81 12.38 -30.28
N GLU A 270 -7.11 11.40 -31.15
CA GLU A 270 -8.40 11.35 -31.86
C GLU A 270 -9.60 11.24 -30.89
N ILE A 271 -9.41 10.57 -29.75
CA ILE A 271 -10.45 10.45 -28.72
C ILE A 271 -10.54 11.70 -27.86
N LEU A 272 -9.43 12.40 -27.63
CA LEU A 272 -9.43 13.71 -26.98
C LEU A 272 -10.18 14.74 -27.83
N ASP A 273 -9.94 14.74 -29.14
CA ASP A 273 -10.62 15.63 -30.09
C ASP A 273 -12.14 15.35 -30.07
N PHE A 274 -12.54 14.07 -30.20
CA PHE A 274 -13.95 13.66 -30.09
C PHE A 274 -14.59 14.07 -28.74
N ALA A 275 -13.86 13.89 -27.63
CA ALA A 275 -14.32 14.28 -26.32
C ALA A 275 -14.53 15.80 -26.21
N GLY A 276 -13.69 16.59 -26.89
CA GLY A 276 -13.82 18.04 -26.99
C GLY A 276 -15.06 18.46 -27.76
N GLU A 277 -15.32 17.84 -28.91
CA GLU A 277 -16.49 18.13 -29.75
C GLU A 277 -17.82 17.73 -29.09
N THR A 278 -17.80 16.69 -28.26
CA THR A 278 -19.00 16.13 -27.62
C THR A 278 -19.22 16.56 -26.18
N GLY A 279 -18.26 17.28 -25.59
CA GLY A 279 -18.29 17.66 -24.17
C GLY A 279 -18.08 16.48 -23.20
N MET A 280 -17.57 15.35 -23.68
CA MET A 280 -17.30 14.16 -22.85
C MET A 280 -16.05 14.35 -21.99
N GLY A 281 -16.09 13.88 -20.74
CA GLY A 281 -14.93 13.83 -19.85
C GLY A 281 -14.18 12.49 -19.92
N LEU A 282 -12.85 12.52 -19.81
CA LEU A 282 -11.97 11.36 -19.81
C LEU A 282 -11.01 11.40 -18.63
N LEU A 283 -11.09 10.41 -17.74
CA LEU A 283 -10.31 10.32 -16.52
C LEU A 283 -9.72 8.91 -16.37
N THR A 284 -8.47 8.79 -15.93
CA THR A 284 -7.97 7.47 -15.51
C THR A 284 -8.31 7.24 -14.05
N THR A 285 -8.45 5.98 -13.63
CA THR A 285 -8.66 5.70 -12.20
C THR A 285 -7.44 6.06 -11.35
N PHE A 286 -6.25 6.14 -11.94
CA PHE A 286 -5.07 6.63 -11.24
C PHE A 286 -5.15 8.14 -10.96
N ASP A 287 -5.74 8.93 -11.87
CA ASP A 287 -6.02 10.33 -11.57
C ASP A 287 -7.06 10.46 -10.46
N LEU A 288 -8.14 9.67 -10.52
CA LEU A 288 -9.16 9.68 -9.46
C LEU A 288 -8.55 9.30 -8.10
N TYR A 289 -7.71 8.26 -8.07
CA TYR A 289 -6.92 7.89 -6.90
C TYR A 289 -6.09 9.07 -6.38
N ARG A 290 -5.34 9.77 -7.26
CA ARG A 290 -4.57 10.96 -6.89
C ARG A 290 -5.45 12.06 -6.30
N ILE A 291 -6.63 12.32 -6.87
CA ILE A 291 -7.56 13.34 -6.33
C ILE A 291 -7.99 12.96 -4.92
N VAL A 292 -8.40 11.70 -4.69
CA VAL A 292 -8.91 11.26 -3.39
C VAL A 292 -7.81 11.28 -2.32
N VAL A 293 -6.64 10.69 -2.58
CA VAL A 293 -5.58 10.63 -1.55
C VAL A 293 -5.02 12.00 -1.20
N ASN A 294 -5.00 12.94 -2.15
CA ASN A 294 -4.58 14.31 -1.86
C ASN A 294 -5.67 15.12 -1.17
N LYS A 295 -6.94 14.90 -1.49
CA LYS A 295 -8.05 15.47 -0.72
C LYS A 295 -7.97 15.05 0.75
N GLN A 296 -7.73 13.75 1.02
CA GLN A 296 -7.57 13.24 2.38
C GLN A 296 -6.31 13.77 3.06
N LYS A 297 -5.19 13.90 2.34
CA LYS A 297 -3.92 14.40 2.90
C LYS A 297 -3.99 15.89 3.29
N HIS A 298 -4.69 16.71 2.49
CA HIS A 298 -4.62 18.18 2.56
C HIS A 298 -5.95 18.84 2.95
N ASP A 299 -6.94 18.03 3.32
CA ASP A 299 -8.30 18.45 3.68
C ASP A 299 -8.94 19.34 2.62
N TRP A 300 -8.77 18.98 1.33
CA TRP A 300 -9.34 19.77 0.24
C TRP A 300 -10.86 19.82 0.35
N LEU A 301 -11.46 20.98 0.09
CA LEU A 301 -12.90 21.11 0.02
C LEU A 301 -13.47 20.38 -1.19
N SER A 302 -14.69 19.86 -1.04
CA SER A 302 -15.41 19.20 -2.14
C SER A 302 -15.60 20.14 -3.33
N ASP A 303 -15.84 21.44 -3.09
CA ASP A 303 -15.98 22.44 -4.15
C ASP A 303 -14.70 22.69 -4.95
N TRP A 304 -13.53 22.31 -4.43
CA TRP A 304 -12.26 22.43 -5.16
C TRP A 304 -11.99 21.26 -6.10
N VAL A 305 -12.65 20.11 -5.89
CA VAL A 305 -12.39 18.87 -6.64
C VAL A 305 -13.58 18.44 -7.48
N LYS A 306 -14.82 18.62 -7.01
CA LYS A 306 -16.03 18.26 -7.77
C LYS A 306 -16.03 18.88 -9.17
N PRO A 307 -15.67 20.16 -9.39
CA PRO A 307 -15.69 20.77 -10.74
C PRO A 307 -14.80 20.05 -11.75
N LEU A 308 -13.73 19.36 -11.31
CA LEU A 308 -12.86 18.62 -12.22
C LEU A 308 -13.63 17.56 -13.01
N LEU A 309 -14.56 16.86 -12.36
CA LEU A 309 -15.34 15.78 -12.96
C LEU A 309 -16.33 16.24 -14.04
N TYR A 310 -16.54 17.57 -14.15
CA TYR A 310 -17.39 18.20 -15.15
C TYR A 310 -16.58 18.81 -16.29
N LYS A 311 -15.25 18.73 -16.26
CA LYS A 311 -14.42 19.11 -17.41
C LYS A 311 -14.57 18.10 -18.54
N HIS A 312 -14.40 18.56 -19.77
CA HIS A 312 -14.37 17.73 -20.96
C HIS A 312 -12.93 17.42 -21.40
N GLN A 313 -12.76 16.47 -22.31
CA GLN A 313 -11.47 15.90 -22.70
C GLN A 313 -10.73 15.27 -21.51
N ARG A 314 -9.40 15.28 -21.53
CA ARG A 314 -8.54 14.77 -20.47
C ARG A 314 -8.71 15.59 -19.18
N ILE A 315 -9.24 14.96 -18.14
CA ILE A 315 -9.41 15.56 -16.81
C ILE A 315 -8.17 15.30 -15.95
N THR A 316 -7.35 16.32 -15.67
CA THR A 316 -6.17 16.19 -14.81
C THR A 316 -6.51 16.27 -13.31
N PRO A 317 -5.72 15.63 -12.42
CA PRO A 317 -5.99 15.60 -10.97
C PRO A 317 -5.54 16.88 -10.22
N ILE A 318 -5.58 18.04 -10.89
CA ILE A 318 -5.19 19.33 -10.33
C ILE A 318 -6.47 20.04 -9.87
N PRO A 319 -6.67 20.31 -8.56
CA PRO A 319 -7.88 20.93 -8.05
C PRO A 319 -8.00 22.41 -8.47
N GLU A 320 -9.22 22.93 -8.50
CA GLU A 320 -9.53 24.28 -9.02
C GLU A 320 -8.81 25.41 -8.29
N HIS A 321 -8.52 25.21 -7.01
CA HIS A 321 -7.90 26.22 -6.18
C HIS A 321 -6.39 26.36 -6.37
N TYR A 322 -5.77 25.46 -7.14
CA TYR A 322 -4.34 25.51 -7.44
C TYR A 322 -4.09 26.43 -8.63
N GLN A 323 -3.33 27.49 -8.39
CA GLN A 323 -2.94 28.43 -9.43
C GLN A 323 -1.55 28.10 -9.93
N TYR A 324 -1.41 27.59 -11.14
CA TYR A 324 -0.09 27.29 -11.68
C TYR A 324 0.79 28.54 -11.71
N ILE A 325 2.04 28.43 -11.23
CA ILE A 325 2.99 29.54 -11.22
C ILE A 325 4.27 29.28 -12.00
N GLY A 326 4.60 28.01 -12.29
CA GLY A 326 5.77 27.66 -13.09
C GLY A 326 6.35 26.29 -12.72
N THR A 327 7.61 26.06 -13.08
CA THR A 327 8.34 24.83 -12.75
C THR A 327 9.63 25.10 -11.98
N VAL A 328 10.01 24.15 -11.12
CA VAL A 328 11.30 24.17 -10.42
C VAL A 328 12.43 24.27 -11.44
N SER A 329 13.23 25.35 -11.36
CA SER A 329 14.36 25.57 -12.28
C SER A 329 15.68 25.09 -11.72
N LYS A 330 15.88 25.22 -10.39
CA LYS A 330 17.10 24.75 -9.73
C LYS A 330 16.83 24.41 -8.27
N VAL A 331 17.43 23.31 -7.79
CA VAL A 331 17.26 22.82 -6.42
C VAL A 331 18.55 22.99 -5.63
N PHE A 332 18.45 23.52 -4.42
CA PHE A 332 19.49 23.60 -3.40
C PHE A 332 19.03 22.84 -2.14
N SER A 333 19.86 22.76 -1.09
CA SER A 333 19.58 21.92 0.09
C SER A 333 18.26 22.25 0.80
N GLU A 334 17.94 23.55 0.93
CA GLU A 334 16.75 24.02 1.66
C GLU A 334 16.01 25.14 0.90
N VAL A 335 16.33 25.32 -0.38
CA VAL A 335 15.79 26.38 -1.23
C VAL A 335 15.66 25.83 -2.65
N PHE A 336 14.65 26.25 -3.38
CA PHE A 336 14.63 26.08 -4.84
C PHE A 336 14.35 27.40 -5.52
N GLY A 337 14.88 27.54 -6.73
CA GLY A 337 14.64 28.67 -7.61
C GLY A 337 13.70 28.29 -8.74
N MET A 338 12.87 29.22 -9.17
CA MET A 338 12.03 29.11 -10.35
C MET A 338 11.78 30.46 -11.02
N HIS A 339 11.39 30.44 -12.28
CA HIS A 339 10.79 31.60 -12.94
C HIS A 339 9.28 31.57 -12.76
N ILE A 340 8.70 32.69 -12.33
CA ILE A 340 7.24 32.83 -12.29
C ILE A 340 6.75 33.02 -13.73
N LEU A 341 5.98 32.05 -14.22
CA LEU A 341 5.44 32.02 -15.57
C LEU A 341 4.00 32.55 -15.60
N GLU A 342 3.22 32.24 -14.57
CA GLU A 342 1.81 32.57 -14.47
C GLU A 342 1.46 32.98 -13.03
N ASN A 343 0.36 33.72 -12.88
CA ASN A 343 -0.15 34.19 -11.59
C ASN A 343 0.94 34.91 -10.73
N ARG A 344 0.72 34.97 -9.42
CA ARG A 344 1.66 35.56 -8.45
C ARG A 344 1.62 34.74 -7.17
N VAL A 345 2.66 34.90 -6.35
CA VAL A 345 2.72 34.31 -5.01
C VAL A 345 3.19 35.34 -4.01
N GLU A 346 2.54 35.38 -2.85
CA GLU A 346 2.86 36.30 -1.76
C GLU A 346 3.34 35.55 -0.51
N VAL A 347 4.07 36.25 0.35
CA VAL A 347 4.39 35.71 1.69
C VAL A 347 3.09 35.43 2.47
N GLY A 348 3.05 34.25 3.07
CA GLY A 348 1.89 33.68 3.77
C GLY A 348 0.93 32.88 2.88
N ASP A 349 1.11 32.87 1.55
CA ASP A 349 0.44 31.88 0.69
C ASP A 349 1.07 30.49 0.89
N PHE A 350 0.51 29.46 0.27
CA PHE A 350 1.12 28.14 0.21
C PHE A 350 1.61 27.84 -1.21
N LEU A 351 2.71 27.11 -1.31
CA LEU A 351 3.16 26.48 -2.54
C LEU A 351 2.79 25.02 -2.51
N ALA A 352 2.13 24.55 -3.57
CA ALA A 352 1.98 23.13 -3.83
C ALA A 352 2.94 22.71 -4.94
N VAL A 353 3.82 21.76 -4.64
CA VAL A 353 4.66 21.11 -5.65
C VAL A 353 4.05 19.77 -6.01
N GLU A 354 3.90 19.50 -7.31
CA GLU A 354 3.31 18.26 -7.79
C GLU A 354 4.33 17.12 -7.86
N GLY A 355 4.13 16.11 -7.02
CA GLY A 355 4.78 14.81 -7.13
C GLY A 355 4.00 13.82 -7.99
N GLU A 356 4.53 12.59 -8.07
CA GLU A 356 3.98 11.53 -8.91
C GLU A 356 2.61 11.03 -8.43
N ILE A 357 2.38 11.07 -7.11
CA ILE A 357 1.10 10.73 -6.48
C ILE A 357 0.59 11.94 -5.71
N TYR A 358 1.40 12.40 -4.75
CA TYR A 358 1.03 13.46 -3.82
C TYR A 358 1.48 14.84 -4.30
N PHE A 359 0.68 15.84 -3.96
CA PHE A 359 1.14 17.21 -3.86
C PHE A 359 1.78 17.42 -2.48
N GLU A 360 2.79 18.26 -2.43
CA GLU A 360 3.38 18.72 -1.18
C GLU A 360 3.08 20.22 -1.02
N GLU A 361 2.30 20.56 0.01
CA GLU A 361 1.88 21.93 0.32
C GLU A 361 2.79 22.50 1.43
N ILE A 362 3.45 23.62 1.18
CA ILE A 362 4.34 24.31 2.15
C ILE A 362 4.00 25.79 2.19
N GLU A 363 3.93 26.37 3.39
CA GLU A 363 3.72 27.81 3.57
C GLU A 363 4.93 28.62 3.07
N VAL A 364 4.65 29.73 2.40
CA VAL A 364 5.65 30.67 1.91
C VAL A 364 6.06 31.63 3.02
N GLU A 365 7.11 31.28 3.75
CA GLU A 365 7.66 32.15 4.81
C GLU A 365 8.39 33.39 4.26
N SER A 366 9.07 33.24 3.11
CA SER A 366 9.93 34.26 2.53
C SER A 366 10.11 34.03 1.03
N ILE A 367 10.24 35.12 0.27
CA ILE A 367 10.48 35.08 -1.17
C ILE A 367 11.71 35.94 -1.48
N GLN A 368 12.63 35.42 -2.28
CA GLN A 368 13.75 36.20 -2.82
C GLN A 368 13.63 36.36 -4.32
N VAL A 369 13.66 37.59 -4.83
CA VAL A 369 13.76 37.88 -6.26
C VAL A 369 15.08 38.60 -6.51
N ASN A 370 15.93 38.06 -7.38
CA ASN A 370 17.28 38.60 -7.63
C ASN A 370 18.10 38.85 -6.35
N ASN A 371 18.04 37.90 -5.39
CA ASN A 371 18.69 37.98 -4.07
C ASN A 371 18.20 39.12 -3.15
N LEU A 372 17.02 39.68 -3.43
CA LEU A 372 16.36 40.66 -2.57
C LEU A 372 15.10 40.05 -1.96
N ASP A 373 14.94 40.21 -0.66
CA ASP A 373 13.71 39.78 0.03
C ASP A 373 12.53 40.65 -0.44
N VAL A 374 11.49 40.01 -0.94
CA VAL A 374 10.28 40.65 -1.45
C VAL A 374 9.05 40.06 -0.78
N LYS A 375 7.95 40.83 -0.76
CA LYS A 375 6.66 40.37 -0.23
C LYS A 375 5.87 39.50 -1.22
N SER A 376 6.21 39.59 -2.51
CA SER A 376 5.52 38.93 -3.60
C SER A 376 6.45 38.74 -4.79
N ALA A 377 6.27 37.65 -5.53
CA ALA A 377 6.86 37.46 -6.85
C ALA A 377 5.76 37.40 -7.92
N ALA A 378 6.00 38.05 -9.06
CA ALA A 378 5.06 38.15 -10.17
C ALA A 378 5.67 37.58 -11.46
N VAL A 379 4.83 37.43 -12.49
CA VAL A 379 5.24 36.91 -13.81
C VAL A 379 6.50 37.60 -14.32
N GLY A 380 7.51 36.79 -14.68
CA GLY A 380 8.82 37.22 -15.16
C GLY A 380 9.92 37.19 -14.08
N ASP A 381 9.56 37.17 -12.79
CA ASP A 381 10.54 37.21 -11.71
C ASP A 381 11.29 35.86 -11.57
N PRO A 382 12.62 35.87 -11.43
CA PRO A 382 13.39 34.74 -10.91
C PRO A 382 13.27 34.72 -9.39
N ALA A 383 12.41 33.84 -8.87
CA ALA A 383 12.08 33.75 -7.46
C ALA A 383 12.72 32.51 -6.78
N GLY A 384 13.20 32.70 -5.56
CA GLY A 384 13.70 31.66 -4.66
C GLY A 384 12.76 31.47 -3.47
N PHE A 385 12.48 30.21 -3.15
CA PHE A 385 11.60 29.80 -2.06
C PHE A 385 12.30 28.79 -1.16
N LYS A 386 12.08 28.90 0.14
CA LYS A 386 12.53 27.88 1.09
C LYS A 386 11.77 26.58 0.83
N TRP A 387 12.46 25.46 1.04
CA TRP A 387 11.90 24.13 0.95
C TRP A 387 12.47 23.24 2.05
N PRO A 388 11.64 22.81 3.02
CA PRO A 388 12.13 22.03 4.14
C PRO A 388 12.74 20.69 3.71
N SER A 389 13.83 20.28 4.36
CA SER A 389 14.51 19.01 4.07
C SER A 389 13.69 17.76 4.40
N HIS A 390 12.66 17.90 5.25
CA HIS A 390 11.71 16.83 5.56
C HIS A 390 10.56 16.73 4.55
N ALA A 391 10.37 17.74 3.70
CA ALA A 391 9.38 17.72 2.63
C ALA A 391 9.85 16.80 1.48
N MET A 392 9.00 16.63 0.46
CA MET A 392 9.37 15.77 -0.67
C MET A 392 10.64 16.26 -1.39
N LYS A 393 11.44 15.33 -1.93
CA LYS A 393 12.64 15.67 -2.69
C LYS A 393 12.27 16.32 -4.03
N LEU A 394 12.74 17.55 -4.24
CA LEU A 394 12.51 18.29 -5.48
C LEU A 394 13.40 17.81 -6.63
N ARG A 395 12.87 17.97 -7.84
CA ARG A 395 13.57 17.76 -9.13
C ARG A 395 13.26 18.94 -10.05
N GLU A 396 14.22 19.30 -10.89
CA GLU A 396 13.99 20.30 -11.93
C GLU A 396 12.86 19.87 -12.86
N GLY A 397 12.02 20.82 -13.30
CA GLY A 397 10.85 20.58 -14.13
C GLY A 397 9.57 20.22 -13.37
N MET A 398 9.61 19.99 -12.05
CA MET A 398 8.40 19.77 -11.26
C MET A 398 7.48 21.00 -11.28
N ARG A 399 6.18 20.78 -11.48
CA ARG A 399 5.17 21.85 -11.53
C ARG A 399 4.90 22.40 -10.13
N VAL A 400 4.76 23.71 -10.05
CA VAL A 400 4.53 24.46 -8.82
C VAL A 400 3.26 25.30 -8.97
N TYR A 401 2.43 25.29 -7.94
CA TYR A 401 1.18 26.02 -7.87
C TYR A 401 1.18 26.90 -6.61
N ALA A 402 0.58 28.08 -6.70
CA ALA A 402 0.28 28.93 -5.55
C ALA A 402 -1.14 28.67 -5.06
N LEU A 403 -1.30 28.68 -3.74
CA LEU A 403 -2.56 28.58 -3.01
C LEU A 403 -2.71 29.86 -2.19
N PRO A 404 -3.55 30.81 -2.63
CA PRO A 404 -3.69 32.09 -1.94
C PRO A 404 -4.16 31.91 -0.49
N LYS A 405 -3.55 32.59 0.48
CA LYS A 405 -4.00 32.55 1.88
C LYS A 405 -5.45 32.96 2.08
N ALA A 406 -5.96 33.78 1.16
CA ALA A 406 -7.34 34.21 1.12
C ALA A 406 -8.34 33.07 0.93
N ILE A 407 -7.94 31.89 0.45
CA ILE A 407 -8.83 30.72 0.33
C ILE A 407 -8.59 29.69 1.44
N LEU A 408 -7.53 29.82 2.23
CA LEU A 408 -7.18 28.85 3.28
C LEU A 408 -8.13 28.89 4.48
N HIS A 409 -8.73 30.05 4.78
CA HIS A 409 -9.76 30.14 5.81
C HIS A 409 -11.03 29.33 5.49
N LEU A 410 -11.16 28.86 4.24
CA LEU A 410 -12.24 27.99 3.80
C LEU A 410 -11.93 26.51 4.05
N LYS A 411 -10.67 26.10 4.27
CA LYS A 411 -10.37 24.71 4.65
C LYS A 411 -11.22 24.34 5.87
N ALA A 412 -11.83 23.15 5.83
CA ALA A 412 -12.68 22.70 6.92
C ALA A 412 -11.90 22.83 8.23
N LYS A 413 -12.45 23.55 9.21
CA LYS A 413 -11.88 23.51 10.55
C LYS A 413 -12.01 22.06 11.04
N PRO A 414 -10.94 21.48 11.61
CA PRO A 414 -10.94 20.11 12.09
C PRO A 414 -12.04 19.86 13.13
#